data_AF-A0A8B7U8U4-F1
#
_entry.id   AF-A0A8B7U8U4-F1
#
_cell.length_a   1.000
_cell.length_b   1.000
_cell.length_c   1.000
_cell.angle_alpha   90.00
_cell.angle_beta   90.00
_cell.angle_gamma   90.00
#
_symmetry.space_group_name_H-M   'P 1'
#
loop_
_entity.id
_entity.type
_entity.pdbx_description
1 polymer ?
#
loop_
_entity_poly.entity_id
_entity_poly.type
_entity_poly.pdbx_seq_one_letter_code
_entity_poly.pdbx_strand_id
1 'polypeptide(L)'
;MPKNAVVTMRYGPYSAAGLSVEHRTFRLEGLQAVLAKDGHKVILEEIEYWNVVELLVNEEIVFQCNIKDLEFGGDGKLDPLCKAARIAVLNAY
;
A
#
# COMPACT_ATOMS: atom_id res chain seq x y z
N MET A 1 -4.95 6.25 -16.53
CA MET A 1 -5.43 7.35 -15.68
C MET A 1 -4.46 7.54 -14.50
N PRO A 2 -4.77 8.32 -13.46
CA PRO A 2 -4.57 9.76 -13.49
C PRO A 2 -3.37 10.18 -12.65
N LYS A 3 -2.63 11.18 -13.15
CA LYS A 3 -1.86 12.06 -12.26
C LYS A 3 -2.77 12.52 -11.14
N ASN A 4 -2.33 12.39 -9.90
CA ASN A 4 -3.07 12.81 -8.71
C ASN A 4 -4.36 12.02 -8.42
N ALA A 5 -4.39 10.72 -8.75
CA ALA A 5 -5.46 9.81 -8.30
C ALA A 5 -5.66 9.82 -6.78
N VAL A 6 -6.90 9.57 -6.35
CA VAL A 6 -7.19 9.11 -4.98
C VAL A 6 -7.05 7.60 -4.97
N VAL A 7 -6.17 7.08 -4.11
CA VAL A 7 -5.91 5.65 -3.93
C VAL A 7 -6.42 5.24 -2.56
N THR A 8 -7.35 4.31 -2.49
CA THR A 8 -7.73 3.68 -1.21
C THR A 8 -6.80 2.50 -0.97
N MET A 9 -6.00 2.58 0.09
CA MET A 9 -5.14 1.50 0.54
C MET A 9 -5.81 0.76 1.70
N ARG A 10 -6.40 -0.39 1.37
CA ARG A 10 -6.99 -1.28 2.37
C ARG A 10 -5.91 -2.17 2.95
N TYR A 11 -5.84 -2.29 4.26
CA TYR A 11 -4.79 -3.06 4.92
C TYR A 11 -5.30 -3.88 6.10
N GLY A 12 -4.84 -5.12 6.14
CA GLY A 12 -5.12 -6.08 7.18
C GLY A 12 -4.22 -5.93 8.40
N PRO A 13 -4.63 -6.50 9.54
CA PRO A 13 -3.74 -6.59 10.69
C PRO A 13 -2.62 -7.60 10.40
N TYR A 14 -1.46 -7.41 11.03
CA TYR A 14 -0.35 -8.35 10.95
C TYR A 14 0.44 -8.39 12.26
N SER A 15 1.12 -9.52 12.48
CA SER A 15 2.10 -9.62 13.57
C SER A 15 3.43 -9.01 13.14
N ALA A 16 3.83 -7.95 13.83
CA ALA A 16 5.16 -7.33 13.69
C ALA A 16 6.09 -7.88 14.77
N ALA A 17 7.24 -8.46 14.38
CA ALA A 17 8.26 -8.95 15.31
C ALA A 17 7.73 -9.92 16.41
N GLY A 18 6.72 -10.73 16.10
CA GLY A 18 6.12 -11.68 17.05
C GLY A 18 5.15 -11.06 18.06
N LEU A 19 4.79 -9.77 17.90
CA LEU A 19 3.78 -9.10 18.71
C LEU A 19 2.35 -9.51 18.31
N SER A 20 1.37 -9.05 19.10
CA SER A 20 -0.06 -9.14 18.80
C SER A 20 -0.39 -8.70 17.38
N VAL A 21 -1.35 -9.39 16.78
CA VAL A 21 -1.89 -9.08 15.46
C VAL A 21 -2.79 -7.86 15.59
N GLU A 22 -2.34 -6.75 15.02
CA GLU A 22 -3.00 -5.44 15.07
C GLU A 22 -2.85 -4.74 13.71
N HIS A 23 -3.74 -3.81 13.42
CA HIS A 23 -3.59 -2.89 12.29
C HIS A 23 -2.42 -1.94 12.57
N ARG A 24 -1.40 -1.99 11.72
CA ARG A 24 -0.19 -1.17 11.84
C ARG A 24 0.19 -0.61 10.48
N THR A 25 0.69 0.61 10.45
CA THR A 25 0.99 1.33 9.19
C THR A 25 2.48 1.40 8.88
N PHE A 26 3.37 0.92 9.75
CA PHE A 26 4.83 1.05 9.57
C PHE A 26 5.36 0.50 8.24
N ARG A 27 4.82 -0.64 7.79
CA ARG A 27 5.20 -1.25 6.49
C ARG A 27 4.52 -0.59 5.29
N LEU A 28 3.58 0.32 5.52
CA LEU A 28 2.87 1.05 4.48
C LEU A 28 3.55 2.39 4.15
N GLU A 29 4.53 2.83 4.94
CA GLU A 29 5.20 4.13 4.76
C GLU A 29 5.88 4.25 3.40
N GLY A 30 6.66 3.24 2.98
CA GLY A 30 7.32 3.23 1.68
C GLY A 30 6.31 3.31 0.53
N LEU A 31 5.18 2.59 0.64
CA LEU A 31 4.11 2.60 -0.35
C LEU A 31 3.44 3.99 -0.45
N GLN A 32 3.14 4.60 0.70
CA GLN A 32 2.59 5.96 0.75
C GLN A 32 3.56 6.97 0.14
N ALA A 33 4.86 6.85 0.43
CA ALA A 33 5.88 7.76 -0.08
C ALA A 33 6.00 7.70 -1.61
N VAL A 34 6.02 6.50 -2.21
CA VAL A 34 6.14 6.37 -3.68
C VAL A 34 4.89 6.87 -4.40
N LEU A 35 3.70 6.66 -3.84
CA LEU A 35 2.44 7.14 -4.42
C LEU A 35 2.31 8.67 -4.27
N ALA A 36 2.64 9.22 -3.11
CA ALA A 36 2.62 10.67 -2.86
C ALA A 36 3.62 11.41 -3.76
N LYS A 37 4.78 10.81 -4.06
CA LYS A 37 5.78 11.39 -4.97
C LYS A 37 5.26 11.57 -6.40
N ASP A 38 4.34 10.71 -6.85
CA ASP A 38 3.65 10.84 -8.13
C ASP A 38 2.40 11.74 -8.06
N GLY A 39 2.13 12.34 -6.88
CA GLY A 39 1.03 13.27 -6.64
C GLY A 39 -0.28 12.61 -6.19
N HIS A 40 -0.30 11.29 -6.00
CA HIS A 40 -1.50 10.58 -5.56
C HIS A 40 -1.83 10.86 -4.09
N LYS A 41 -3.13 10.96 -3.78
CA LYS A 41 -3.63 11.03 -2.40
C LYS A 41 -3.97 9.62 -1.93
N VAL A 42 -3.39 9.19 -0.82
CA VAL A 42 -3.68 7.86 -0.23
C VAL A 42 -4.67 8.01 0.92
N ILE A 43 -5.70 7.16 0.92
CA ILE A 43 -6.68 7.01 2.02
C ILE A 43 -6.45 5.63 2.63
N LEU A 44 -6.27 5.55 3.94
CA LEU A 44 -6.09 4.29 4.66
C LEU A 44 -7.45 3.73 5.09
N GLU A 45 -7.67 2.44 4.88
CA GLU A 45 -8.86 1.73 5.32
C GLU A 45 -8.44 0.39 5.97
N GLU A 46 -8.88 0.15 7.19
CA GLU A 46 -8.62 -1.10 7.89
C GLU A 46 -9.58 -2.20 7.42
N ILE A 47 -9.05 -3.40 7.19
CA ILE A 47 -9.84 -4.59 6.84
C ILE A 47 -9.51 -5.75 7.77
N GLU A 48 -10.44 -6.70 7.91
CA GLU A 48 -10.25 -7.87 8.80
C GLU A 48 -9.39 -8.99 8.18
N TYR A 49 -9.10 -8.92 6.87
CA TYR A 49 -8.29 -9.94 6.20
C TYR A 49 -6.81 -9.79 6.55
N TRP A 50 -6.26 -10.78 7.26
CA TRP A 50 -4.90 -10.69 7.79
C TRP A 50 -3.82 -10.63 6.71
N ASN A 51 -2.79 -9.84 7.00
CA ASN A 51 -1.59 -9.69 6.18
C ASN A 51 -1.82 -9.20 4.74
N VAL A 52 -2.99 -8.67 4.40
CA VAL A 52 -3.28 -8.19 3.04
C VAL A 52 -3.10 -6.69 2.93
N VAL A 53 -2.57 -6.22 1.79
CA VAL A 53 -2.70 -4.83 1.33
C VAL A 53 -3.36 -4.85 -0.04
N GLU A 54 -4.39 -4.04 -0.24
CA GLU A 54 -5.04 -3.80 -1.53
C GLU A 54 -4.94 -2.30 -1.86
N LEU A 55 -4.57 -1.98 -3.11
CA LEU A 55 -4.69 -0.63 -3.63
C LEU A 55 -5.88 -0.57 -4.58
N LEU A 56 -6.80 0.35 -4.30
CA LEU A 56 -7.97 0.60 -5.11
C LEU A 56 -7.86 1.96 -5.79
N VAL A 57 -8.17 1.97 -7.09
CA VAL A 57 -8.34 3.18 -7.90
C VAL A 57 -9.69 3.03 -8.60
N ASN A 58 -10.56 4.03 -8.48
CA ASN A 58 -11.93 3.98 -9.02
C ASN A 58 -12.70 2.72 -8.60
N GLU A 59 -12.59 2.34 -7.32
CA GLU A 59 -13.26 1.17 -6.72
C GLU A 59 -12.77 -0.21 -7.25
N GLU A 60 -11.75 -0.24 -8.12
CA GLU A 60 -11.13 -1.47 -8.61
C GLU A 60 -9.80 -1.75 -7.91
N ILE A 61 -9.57 -3.00 -7.51
CA ILE A 61 -8.27 -3.45 -6.97
C ILE A 61 -7.25 -3.52 -8.10
N VAL A 62 -6.25 -2.63 -8.08
CA VAL A 62 -5.20 -2.56 -9.11
C VAL A 62 -3.91 -3.24 -8.67
N PHE A 63 -3.72 -3.43 -7.35
CA PHE A 63 -2.56 -4.11 -6.79
C PHE A 63 -2.92 -4.78 -5.47
N GLN A 64 -2.34 -5.94 -5.21
CA GLN A 64 -2.46 -6.66 -3.94
C GLN A 64 -1.11 -7.28 -3.57
N CYS A 65 -0.77 -7.23 -2.28
CA CYS A 65 0.40 -7.94 -1.76
C CYS A 65 0.22 -8.38 -0.30
N ASN A 66 1.15 -9.19 0.19
CA ASN A 66 1.25 -9.48 1.60
C ASN A 66 1.98 -8.33 2.31
N ILE A 67 1.37 -7.75 3.35
CA ILE A 67 1.94 -6.61 4.09
C ILE A 67 3.31 -6.92 4.71
N LYS A 68 3.60 -8.20 5.01
CA LYS A 68 4.86 -8.62 5.63
C LYS A 68 6.02 -8.66 4.62
N ASP A 69 5.72 -8.66 3.33
CA ASP A 69 6.71 -8.65 2.26
C ASP A 69 7.18 -7.23 1.92
N LEU A 70 6.43 -6.20 2.33
CA LEU A 70 6.84 -4.79 2.24
C LEU A 70 7.99 -4.51 3.22
N GLU A 71 8.95 -3.68 2.81
CA GLU A 71 10.00 -3.22 3.71
C GLU A 71 9.42 -2.37 4.85
N PHE A 72 10.11 -2.37 6.00
CA PHE A 72 9.67 -1.60 7.16
C PHE A 72 10.08 -0.13 7.02
N GLY A 73 9.11 0.78 7.01
CA GLY A 73 9.35 2.22 6.92
C GLY A 73 9.92 2.66 5.56
N GLY A 74 10.59 3.81 5.56
CA GLY A 74 11.42 4.27 4.44
C GLY A 74 10.66 4.97 3.31
N ASP A 75 11.37 5.21 2.20
CA ASP A 75 10.85 5.95 1.04
C ASP A 75 10.36 5.07 -0.12
N GLY A 76 10.39 3.73 0.08
CA GLY A 76 9.91 2.73 -0.88
C GLY A 76 10.71 2.64 -2.19
N LYS A 77 11.84 3.34 -2.34
CA LYS A 77 12.58 3.39 -3.62
C LYS A 77 13.24 2.07 -4.00
N LEU A 78 13.70 1.31 -3.02
CA LEU A 78 14.41 0.05 -3.21
C LEU A 78 13.50 -1.18 -3.10
N ASP A 79 12.31 -1.01 -2.54
CA ASP A 79 11.33 -2.07 -2.39
C ASP A 79 10.68 -2.42 -3.75
N PRO A 80 10.84 -3.65 -4.26
CA PRO A 80 10.28 -4.07 -5.54
C PRO A 80 8.74 -4.08 -5.54
N LEU A 81 8.08 -4.32 -4.40
CA LEU A 81 6.63 -4.26 -4.27
C LEU A 81 6.13 -2.82 -4.34
N CYS A 82 6.85 -1.88 -3.71
CA CYS A 82 6.55 -0.45 -3.87
C CYS A 82 6.64 0.00 -5.32
N LYS A 83 7.66 -0.47 -6.06
CA LYS A 83 7.77 -0.22 -7.51
C LYS A 83 6.61 -0.83 -8.30
N ALA A 84 6.23 -2.08 -8.02
CA ALA A 84 5.13 -2.76 -8.69
C ALA A 84 3.78 -2.06 -8.44
N ALA A 85 3.50 -1.71 -7.18
CA ALA A 85 2.32 -0.98 -6.76
C ALA A 85 2.20 0.39 -7.46
N ARG A 86 3.30 1.15 -7.50
CA ARG A 86 3.37 2.43 -8.21
C ARG A 86 3.03 2.27 -9.70
N ILE A 87 3.61 1.28 -10.38
CA ILE A 87 3.35 1.00 -11.80
C ILE A 87 1.87 0.61 -12.00
N ALA A 88 1.31 -0.21 -11.13
CA ALA A 88 -0.08 -0.62 -11.19
C ALA A 88 -1.04 0.58 -11.07
N VAL A 89 -0.80 1.49 -10.11
CA VAL A 89 -1.61 2.72 -9.95
C VAL A 89 -1.47 3.65 -11.15
N LEU A 90 -0.27 3.83 -11.71
CA LEU A 90 -0.07 4.67 -12.90
C LEU A 90 -0.76 4.12 -14.15
N ASN A 91 -0.88 2.80 -14.25
CA ASN A 91 -1.53 2.12 -15.36
C ASN A 91 -3.03 1.91 -15.13
N ALA A 92 -3.54 2.19 -13.93
CA ALA A 92 -4.95 2.11 -13.61
C ALA A 92 -5.75 3.04 -14.54
N TYR A 93 -6.89 2.54 -15.00
CA TYR A 93 -7.88 3.32 -15.75
C TYR A 93 -8.57 4.34 -14.83
#